data_AF-A0A7J9EQ77-F1
#
_entry.id   AF-A0A7J9EQ77-F1
#
_cell.length_a   1.000
_cell.length_b   1.000
_cell.length_c   1.000
_cell.angle_alpha   90.00
_cell.angle_beta   90.00
_cell.angle_gamma   90.00
#
_symmetry.space_group_name_H-M   'P 1'
#
loop_
_entity.id
_entity.type
_entity.pdbx_description
1 polymer ?
#
loop_
_entity_poly.entity_id
_entity_poly.type
_entity_poly.pdbx_seq_one_letter_code
_entity_poly.pdbx_strand_id
1 'polypeptide(L)'
;MIRSMASQRSQPVVNTPQSSRFTDRIKRSLSSILTKFHAGYFRISLSLGGQALLWKTLIGPTHDKSTLRHLVHKFHPTAFLVLWSFALFTLILLSLLYILRCLFYFKMVKAEFLHHVGVNYLFAPWISWLLLLQSAPFATPKTTSYYVLWWFFAVPVVALDVKIYGQWFTKGKKFLSTVANPTSQISVIGNLVGALAAASMGWKESAVCLFSLGMVHYLVLLVTLYQRFSGSDRIPAMLRPVFFLFFAAPSVASLAWESIT
;
A
#
# COMPACT_ATOMS: atom_id res chain seq x y z
N MET A 1 5.45 61.54 62.68
CA MET A 1 4.26 60.67 62.55
C MET A 1 4.31 59.98 61.19
N ILE A 2 4.79 58.73 61.21
CA ILE A 2 4.67 57.58 60.28
C ILE A 2 4.32 57.86 58.79
N ARG A 3 5.28 57.56 57.90
CA ARG A 3 5.08 57.32 56.45
C ARG A 3 4.50 55.91 56.24
N SER A 4 3.38 55.82 55.51
CA SER A 4 2.89 54.61 54.86
C SER A 4 3.03 54.79 53.35
N MET A 5 3.80 53.94 52.68
CA MET A 5 3.65 53.66 51.25
C MET A 5 4.03 52.20 51.01
N ALA A 6 3.01 51.40 50.71
CA ALA A 6 3.13 50.01 50.33
C ALA A 6 3.83 49.88 48.96
N SER A 7 4.87 49.06 48.92
CA SER A 7 5.56 48.69 47.68
C SER A 7 4.78 47.56 46.99
N GLN A 8 4.26 47.85 45.81
CA GLN A 8 3.54 46.93 44.94
C GLN A 8 4.56 45.98 44.28
N ARG A 9 4.63 44.74 44.77
CA ARG A 9 5.52 43.70 44.23
C ARG A 9 4.94 43.18 42.90
N SER A 10 5.52 43.61 41.79
CA SER A 10 5.26 43.08 40.45
C SER A 10 5.64 41.60 40.39
N GLN A 11 4.68 40.74 40.04
CA GLN A 11 4.95 39.34 39.73
C GLN A 11 5.72 39.27 38.40
N PRO A 12 6.74 38.40 38.27
CA PRO A 12 7.40 38.20 36.99
C PRO A 12 6.44 37.43 36.08
N VAL A 13 6.01 38.09 35.00
CA VAL A 13 5.35 37.41 33.88
C VAL A 13 6.37 36.44 33.29
N VAL A 14 6.22 35.15 33.60
CA VAL A 14 7.01 34.08 33.00
C VAL A 14 6.64 34.02 31.52
N ASN A 15 7.40 34.73 30.70
CA ASN A 15 7.33 34.67 29.25
C ASN A 15 7.79 33.29 28.79
N THR A 16 6.91 32.28 28.82
CA THR A 16 7.12 31.04 28.06
C THR A 16 7.44 31.43 26.61
N PRO A 17 8.62 31.09 26.08
CA PRO A 17 9.02 31.54 24.75
C PRO A 17 8.03 30.99 23.72
N GLN A 18 7.51 31.84 22.81
CA GLN A 18 6.56 31.46 21.75
C GLN A 18 6.99 30.19 20.98
N SER A 19 8.30 29.95 20.87
CA SER A 19 8.92 28.72 20.34
C SER A 19 8.41 27.43 21.02
N SER A 20 8.33 27.41 22.36
CA SER A 20 7.86 26.24 23.12
C SER A 20 6.39 25.89 22.81
N ARG A 21 5.52 26.90 22.75
CA ARG A 21 4.09 26.72 22.44
C ARG A 21 3.85 26.26 20.99
N PHE A 22 4.68 26.69 20.05
CA PHE A 22 4.61 26.27 18.65
C PHE A 22 5.02 24.80 18.50
N THR A 23 6.15 24.40 19.11
CA THR A 23 6.60 23.01 19.12
C THR A 23 5.60 22.08 19.81
N ASP A 24 4.99 22.50 20.91
CA ASP A 24 3.92 21.74 21.59
C ASP A 24 2.65 21.60 20.75
N ARG A 25 2.34 22.61 19.93
CA ARG A 25 1.20 22.56 19.00
C ARG A 25 1.47 21.60 17.84
N ILE A 26 2.68 21.63 17.27
CA ILE A 26 3.10 20.69 16.22
C ILE A 26 3.10 19.26 16.77
N LYS A 27 3.68 19.03 17.95
CA LYS A 27 3.74 17.70 18.58
C LYS A 27 2.34 17.12 18.81
N ARG A 28 1.40 17.93 19.31
CA ARG A 28 -0.01 17.52 19.49
C ARG A 28 -0.70 17.22 18.16
N SER A 29 -0.47 18.04 17.14
CA SER A 29 -1.02 17.82 15.79
C SER A 29 -0.49 16.52 15.18
N LEU A 30 0.84 16.33 15.19
CA LEU A 30 1.50 15.12 14.69
C LEU A 30 1.01 13.87 15.43
N SER A 31 0.88 13.94 16.75
CA SER A 31 0.30 12.86 17.56
C SER A 31 -1.13 12.50 17.15
N SER A 32 -1.98 13.50 16.92
CA SER A 32 -3.37 13.30 16.46
C SER A 32 -3.42 12.65 15.08
N ILE A 33 -2.55 13.10 14.15
CA ILE A 33 -2.46 12.52 12.81
C ILE A 33 -1.97 11.06 12.88
N LEU A 34 -0.93 10.77 13.66
CA LEU A 34 -0.32 9.44 13.76
C LEU A 34 -1.23 8.39 14.40
N THR A 35 -2.08 8.80 15.33
CA THR A 35 -3.04 7.91 15.98
C THR A 35 -4.22 7.56 15.07
N LYS A 36 -4.63 8.47 14.17
CA LYS A 36 -5.70 8.26 13.19
C LYS A 36 -5.24 7.56 11.91
N PHE A 37 -3.98 7.75 11.52
CA PHE A 37 -3.43 7.14 10.33
C PHE A 37 -3.34 5.62 10.46
N HIS A 38 -3.68 4.87 9.40
CA HIS A 38 -3.65 3.41 9.37
C HIS A 38 -3.15 2.88 8.01
N ALA A 39 -2.80 1.59 7.90
CA ALA A 39 -2.21 1.03 6.68
C ALA A 39 -3.15 1.11 5.46
N GLY A 40 -4.46 1.12 5.67
CA GLY A 40 -5.44 1.31 4.59
C GLY A 40 -5.29 2.58 3.75
N TYR A 41 -4.62 3.64 4.23
CA TYR A 41 -4.34 4.84 3.43
C TYR A 41 -3.38 4.57 2.25
N PHE A 42 -2.54 3.54 2.34
CA PHE A 42 -1.65 3.14 1.24
C PHE A 42 -2.40 2.67 -0.01
N ARG A 43 -3.72 2.44 0.06
CA ARG A 43 -4.57 2.22 -1.13
C ARG A 43 -4.52 3.40 -2.11
N ILE A 44 -4.29 4.61 -1.62
CA ILE A 44 -4.13 5.80 -2.46
C ILE A 44 -2.86 5.64 -3.30
N SER A 45 -1.73 5.32 -2.67
CA SER A 45 -0.47 5.06 -3.37
C SER A 45 -0.54 3.83 -4.27
N LEU A 46 -1.27 2.79 -3.86
CA LEU A 46 -1.50 1.60 -4.67
C LEU A 46 -2.23 1.96 -5.97
N SER A 47 -3.27 2.79 -5.87
CA SER A 47 -4.03 3.28 -7.03
C SER A 47 -3.15 4.15 -7.95
N LEU A 48 -2.40 5.10 -7.38
CA LEU A 48 -1.49 5.97 -8.12
C LEU A 48 -0.37 5.17 -8.80
N GLY A 49 0.19 4.16 -8.13
CA GLY A 49 1.18 3.24 -8.71
C GLY A 49 0.62 2.40 -9.84
N GLY A 50 -0.62 1.91 -9.72
CA GLY A 50 -1.32 1.22 -10.79
C GLY A 50 -1.57 2.12 -12.01
N GLN A 51 -1.96 3.37 -11.79
CA GLN A 51 -2.12 4.37 -12.85
C GLN A 51 -0.79 4.70 -13.54
N ALA A 52 0.29 4.87 -12.77
CA ALA A 52 1.62 5.08 -13.34
C ALA A 52 2.07 3.89 -14.20
N LEU A 53 1.83 2.65 -13.74
CA LEU A 53 2.13 1.45 -14.53
C LEU A 53 1.29 1.36 -15.80
N LEU A 54 0.00 1.65 -15.72
CA LEU A 54 -0.90 1.72 -16.88
C LEU A 54 -0.36 2.70 -17.93
N TRP A 55 -0.04 3.93 -17.52
CA TRP A 55 0.53 4.93 -18.42
C TRP A 55 1.86 4.47 -19.02
N LYS A 56 2.73 3.80 -18.26
CA LYS A 56 3.95 3.19 -18.81
C LYS A 56 3.64 2.16 -19.90
N THR A 57 2.68 1.27 -19.69
CA THR A 57 2.30 0.26 -20.68
C THR A 57 1.72 0.90 -21.94
N LEU A 58 0.95 1.98 -21.83
CA LEU A 58 0.43 2.73 -22.98
C LEU A 58 1.52 3.45 -23.81
N ILE A 59 2.71 3.70 -23.25
CA ILE A 59 3.86 4.30 -23.96
C ILE A 59 4.60 3.26 -24.81
N GLY A 60 4.48 1.97 -24.51
CA GLY A 60 5.22 0.91 -25.20
C GLY A 60 4.91 0.83 -26.71
N PRO A 61 5.85 0.35 -27.54
CA PRO A 61 5.67 0.27 -28.99
C PRO A 61 4.58 -0.75 -29.34
N THR A 62 3.39 -0.26 -29.67
CA THR A 62 2.31 -1.06 -30.26
C THR A 62 2.26 -0.82 -31.77
N HIS A 63 2.10 -1.89 -32.55
CA HIS A 63 2.01 -1.88 -34.03
C HIS A 63 0.81 -1.08 -34.61
N ASP A 64 -0.04 -0.50 -33.76
CA ASP A 64 -1.34 0.05 -34.14
C ASP A 64 -1.32 1.57 -34.31
N LYS A 65 -1.51 2.04 -35.55
CA LYS A 65 -1.30 3.44 -36.00
C LYS A 65 -2.58 4.29 -35.93
N SER A 66 -3.32 4.28 -34.83
CA SER A 66 -4.54 5.11 -34.71
C SER A 66 -4.22 6.59 -34.41
N THR A 67 -4.96 7.51 -35.02
CA THR A 67 -4.77 8.99 -34.89
C THR A 67 -4.90 9.48 -33.44
N LEU A 68 -5.78 8.85 -32.64
CA LEU A 68 -5.91 9.13 -31.20
C LEU A 68 -4.63 8.77 -30.43
N ARG A 69 -3.93 7.70 -30.80
CA ARG A 69 -2.69 7.28 -30.13
C ARG A 69 -1.54 8.24 -30.41
N HIS A 70 -1.52 8.87 -31.59
CA HIS A 70 -0.50 9.84 -31.96
C HIS A 70 -0.62 11.16 -31.16
N LEU A 71 -1.85 11.61 -30.90
CA LEU A 71 -2.11 12.76 -30.02
C LEU A 71 -1.81 12.43 -28.56
N VAL A 72 -2.20 11.23 -28.10
CA VAL A 72 -1.88 10.73 -26.76
C VAL A 72 -0.36 10.70 -26.57
N HIS A 73 0.42 10.12 -27.50
CA HIS A 73 1.88 10.03 -27.44
C HIS A 73 2.61 11.37 -27.32
N LYS A 74 2.04 12.47 -27.83
CA LYS A 74 2.69 13.79 -27.80
C LYS A 74 2.60 14.47 -26.43
N PHE A 75 1.51 14.26 -25.70
CA PHE A 75 1.30 14.76 -24.33
C PHE A 75 1.69 13.74 -23.24
N HIS A 76 1.85 12.47 -23.61
CA HIS A 76 1.98 11.35 -22.67
C HIS A 76 3.24 11.35 -21.79
N PRO A 77 4.46 11.62 -22.30
CA PRO A 77 5.68 11.37 -21.53
C PRO A 77 5.84 12.29 -20.32
N THR A 78 5.47 13.57 -20.48
CA THR A 78 5.50 14.57 -19.40
C THR A 78 4.41 14.29 -18.38
N ALA A 79 3.19 13.98 -18.83
CA ALA A 79 2.08 13.63 -17.95
C ALA A 79 2.37 12.35 -17.14
N PHE A 80 2.96 11.33 -17.77
CA PHE A 80 3.44 10.12 -17.09
C PHE A 80 4.50 10.44 -16.04
N LEU A 81 5.50 11.27 -16.36
CA LEU A 81 6.55 11.64 -15.40
C LEU A 81 5.98 12.44 -14.21
N VAL A 82 5.06 13.36 -14.46
CA VAL A 82 4.36 14.12 -13.41
C VAL A 82 3.53 13.19 -12.53
N LEU A 83 2.77 12.28 -13.13
CA LEU A 83 1.97 11.29 -12.41
C LEU A 83 2.85 10.37 -11.55
N TRP A 84 3.94 9.85 -12.12
CA TRP A 84 4.89 9.00 -11.42
C TRP A 84 5.58 9.75 -10.27
N SER A 85 5.98 11.00 -10.50
CA SER A 85 6.60 11.84 -9.46
C SER A 85 5.63 12.14 -8.31
N PHE A 86 4.36 12.41 -8.63
CA PHE A 86 3.31 12.60 -7.64
C PHE A 86 3.01 11.30 -6.86
N ALA A 87 2.96 10.16 -7.55
CA ALA A 87 2.81 8.85 -6.94
C ALA A 87 3.98 8.53 -6.00
N LEU A 88 5.21 8.83 -6.40
CA LEU A 88 6.40 8.67 -5.56
C LEU A 88 6.35 9.58 -4.33
N PHE A 89 6.05 10.87 -4.52
CA PHE A 89 5.94 11.84 -3.43
C PHE A 89 4.91 11.39 -2.37
N THR A 90 3.72 10.99 -2.82
CA THR A 90 2.68 10.49 -1.92
C THR A 90 3.12 9.21 -1.21
N LEU A 91 3.72 8.24 -1.90
CA LEU A 91 4.18 7.01 -1.27
C LEU A 91 5.29 7.26 -0.23
N ILE A 92 6.23 8.15 -0.51
CA ILE A 92 7.28 8.55 0.44
C ILE A 92 6.63 9.20 1.67
N LEU A 93 5.70 10.15 1.48
CA LEU A 93 5.01 10.82 2.58
C LEU A 93 4.25 9.82 3.46
N LEU A 94 3.48 8.90 2.87
CA LEU A 94 2.76 7.88 3.62
C LEU A 94 3.71 6.91 4.34
N SER A 95 4.82 6.53 3.70
CA SER A 95 5.85 5.67 4.29
C SER A 95 6.51 6.33 5.49
N LEU A 96 6.88 7.62 5.39
CA LEU A 96 7.44 8.39 6.50
C LEU A 96 6.46 8.48 7.67
N LEU A 97 5.19 8.79 7.41
CA LEU A 97 4.14 8.82 8.44
C LEU A 97 3.96 7.45 9.11
N TYR A 98 4.01 6.37 8.33
CA TYR A 98 3.88 5.02 8.89
C TYR A 98 5.10 4.59 9.70
N ILE A 99 6.32 4.89 9.25
CA ILE A 99 7.56 4.64 10.01
C ILE A 99 7.51 5.42 11.33
N LEU A 100 7.12 6.70 11.29
CA LEU A 100 6.96 7.52 12.49
C LEU A 100 5.93 6.89 13.45
N ARG A 101 4.85 6.32 12.91
CA ARG A 101 3.85 5.58 13.69
C ARG A 101 4.41 4.31 14.30
N CYS A 102 5.24 3.57 13.58
CA CYS A 102 5.93 2.38 14.10
C CYS A 102 6.84 2.74 15.28
N LEU A 103 7.57 3.86 15.20
CA LEU A 103 8.49 4.31 16.25
C LEU A 103 7.76 4.81 17.51
N PHE A 104 6.73 5.66 17.35
CA PHE A 104 6.06 6.29 18.51
C PHE A 104 4.82 5.55 19.02
N TYR A 105 4.14 4.76 18.17
CA TYR A 105 2.88 4.09 18.48
C TYR A 105 2.91 2.60 18.12
N PHE A 106 4.02 1.92 18.43
CA PHE A 106 4.19 0.49 18.16
C PHE A 106 3.03 -0.39 18.65
N LYS A 107 2.44 -0.07 19.82
CA LYS A 107 1.28 -0.79 20.36
C LYS A 107 0.08 -0.79 19.40
N MET A 108 -0.16 0.33 18.71
CA MET A 108 -1.25 0.45 17.73
C MET A 108 -0.95 -0.34 16.46
N VAL A 109 0.31 -0.33 15.99
CA VAL A 109 0.73 -1.13 14.83
C VAL A 109 0.63 -2.62 15.13
N LYS A 110 1.01 -3.05 16.34
CA LYS A 110 0.82 -4.44 16.79
C LYS A 110 -0.66 -4.82 16.83
N ALA A 111 -1.54 -3.92 17.31
CA ALA A 111 -2.99 -4.16 17.30
C ALA A 111 -3.53 -4.30 15.87
N GLU A 112 -3.09 -3.45 14.94
CA GLU A 112 -3.44 -3.53 13.51
C GLU A 112 -2.93 -4.83 12.87
N PHE A 113 -1.71 -5.25 13.21
CA PHE A 113 -1.11 -6.50 12.75
C PHE A 113 -1.87 -7.73 13.27
N LEU A 114 -2.39 -7.70 14.50
CA LEU A 114 -3.19 -8.80 15.06
C LEU A 114 -4.64 -8.80 14.58
N HIS A 115 -5.12 -7.67 14.04
CA HIS A 115 -6.48 -7.53 13.55
C HIS A 115 -6.70 -8.29 12.23
N HIS A 116 -7.75 -9.11 12.20
CA HIS A 116 -8.03 -10.05 11.11
C HIS A 116 -8.34 -9.38 9.75
N VAL A 117 -8.90 -8.15 9.74
CA VAL A 117 -9.06 -7.34 8.52
C VAL A 117 -7.89 -6.37 8.31
N GLY A 118 -7.27 -5.92 9.40
CA GLY A 118 -6.27 -4.86 9.38
C GLY A 118 -4.95 -5.32 8.74
N VAL A 119 -4.58 -6.57 9.01
CA VAL A 119 -3.39 -7.22 8.45
C VAL A 119 -3.35 -7.20 6.92
N ASN A 120 -4.51 -7.32 6.24
CA ASN A 120 -4.59 -7.31 4.78
C ASN A 120 -4.13 -5.98 4.18
N TYR A 121 -4.28 -4.88 4.91
CA TYR A 121 -3.81 -3.56 4.43
C TYR A 121 -2.31 -3.36 4.60
N LEU A 122 -1.62 -4.20 5.39
CA LEU A 122 -0.17 -4.14 5.56
C LEU A 122 0.60 -4.58 4.30
N PHE A 123 -0.08 -5.23 3.35
CA PHE A 123 0.47 -5.52 2.03
C PHE A 123 0.58 -4.26 1.17
N ALA A 124 -0.36 -3.31 1.32
CA ALA A 124 -0.49 -2.16 0.42
C ALA A 124 0.78 -1.30 0.29
N PRO A 125 1.56 -1.01 1.36
CA PRO A 125 2.84 -0.31 1.24
C PRO A 125 3.81 -1.03 0.29
N TRP A 126 3.99 -2.34 0.47
CA TRP A 126 4.95 -3.15 -0.30
C TRP A 126 4.55 -3.27 -1.77
N ILE A 127 3.25 -3.49 -2.01
CA ILE A 127 2.72 -3.56 -3.38
C ILE A 127 2.86 -2.20 -4.08
N SER A 128 2.61 -1.10 -3.37
CA SER A 128 2.78 0.25 -3.93
C SER A 128 4.22 0.53 -4.35
N TRP A 129 5.19 0.10 -3.52
CA TRP A 129 6.61 0.19 -3.86
C TRP A 129 6.98 -0.67 -5.07
N LEU A 130 6.48 -1.91 -5.15
CA LEU A 130 6.71 -2.79 -6.30
C LEU A 130 6.11 -2.21 -7.60
N LEU A 131 4.90 -1.63 -7.55
CA LEU A 131 4.28 -0.99 -8.72
C LEU A 131 5.05 0.25 -9.16
N LEU A 132 5.54 1.06 -8.21
CA LEU A 132 6.36 2.23 -8.55
C LEU A 132 7.73 1.85 -9.10
N LEU A 133 8.34 0.78 -8.59
CA LEU A 133 9.58 0.22 -9.10
C LEU A 133 9.40 -0.25 -10.55
N GLN A 134 8.31 -0.96 -10.84
CA GLN A 134 7.99 -1.42 -12.20
C GLN A 134 7.68 -0.27 -13.15
N SER A 135 6.98 0.77 -12.68
CA SER A 135 6.64 1.95 -13.49
C SER A 135 7.75 2.98 -13.56
N ALA A 136 8.89 2.80 -12.88
CA ALA A 136 9.96 3.79 -12.88
C ALA A 136 10.50 4.04 -14.31
N PRO A 137 10.65 5.32 -14.72
CA PRO A 137 11.21 5.68 -16.03
C PRO A 137 12.72 5.42 -16.12
N PHE A 138 13.41 5.47 -14.98
CA PHE A 138 14.88 5.37 -14.90
C PHE A 138 15.37 3.99 -14.47
N ALA A 139 14.48 3.12 -13.96
CA ALA A 139 14.88 1.81 -13.45
C ALA A 139 14.79 0.76 -14.56
N THR A 140 15.94 0.19 -14.91
CA THR A 140 16.02 -0.92 -15.87
C THR A 140 15.97 -2.25 -15.11
N PRO A 141 15.05 -3.18 -15.47
CA PRO A 141 14.83 -4.44 -14.74
C PRO A 141 16.04 -5.37 -14.63
N LYS A 142 17.12 -5.13 -15.39
CA LYS A 142 18.32 -5.98 -15.41
C LYS A 142 19.49 -5.42 -14.59
N THR A 143 19.26 -4.38 -13.80
CA THR A 143 20.31 -3.79 -12.95
C THR A 143 20.35 -4.42 -11.57
N THR A 144 21.55 -4.52 -10.99
CA THR A 144 21.75 -5.03 -9.62
C THR A 144 20.89 -4.29 -8.59
N SER A 145 20.76 -2.97 -8.73
CA SER A 145 19.89 -2.16 -7.87
C SER A 145 18.43 -2.62 -7.92
N TYR A 146 17.90 -2.90 -9.11
CA TYR A 146 16.53 -3.37 -9.28
C TYR A 146 16.29 -4.72 -8.56
N TYR A 147 17.22 -5.67 -8.69
CA TYR A 147 17.12 -6.97 -7.99
C TYR A 147 17.08 -6.80 -6.46
N VAL A 148 17.93 -5.92 -5.91
CA VAL A 148 17.98 -5.66 -4.47
C VAL A 148 16.68 -5.01 -3.98
N LEU A 149 16.19 -3.99 -4.70
CA LEU A 149 14.92 -3.34 -4.36
C LEU A 149 13.74 -4.31 -4.46
N TRP A 150 13.71 -5.16 -5.49
CA TRP A 150 12.65 -6.16 -5.63
C TRP A 150 12.62 -7.10 -4.43
N TRP A 151 13.76 -7.68 -4.04
CA TRP A 151 13.83 -8.55 -2.86
C TRP A 151 13.41 -7.83 -1.59
N PHE A 152 13.89 -6.60 -1.39
CA PHE A 152 13.55 -5.78 -0.24
C PHE A 152 12.04 -5.58 -0.09
N PHE A 153 11.30 -5.41 -1.19
CA PHE A 153 9.85 -5.26 -1.17
C PHE A 153 9.08 -6.59 -1.23
N ALA A 154 9.63 -7.63 -1.84
CA ALA A 154 8.99 -8.94 -1.98
C ALA A 154 9.04 -9.77 -0.68
N VAL A 155 10.16 -9.72 0.07
CA VAL A 155 10.29 -10.48 1.34
C VAL A 155 9.15 -10.17 2.32
N PRO A 156 8.79 -8.90 2.59
CA PRO A 156 7.68 -8.60 3.48
C PRO A 156 6.32 -9.09 2.96
N VAL A 157 6.09 -9.12 1.64
CA VAL A 157 4.86 -9.69 1.05
C VAL A 157 4.77 -11.18 1.39
N VAL A 158 5.83 -11.94 1.09
CA VAL A 158 5.89 -13.37 1.37
C VAL A 158 5.80 -13.66 2.87
N ALA A 159 6.45 -12.86 3.72
CA ALA A 159 6.37 -12.99 5.18
C ALA A 159 4.93 -12.76 5.71
N LEU A 160 4.23 -11.77 5.15
CA LEU A 160 2.83 -11.52 5.48
C LEU A 160 1.91 -12.64 4.98
N ASP A 161 2.21 -13.23 3.81
CA ASP A 161 1.48 -14.39 3.30
C ASP A 161 1.64 -15.60 4.21
N VAL A 162 2.87 -15.96 4.58
CA VAL A 162 3.15 -17.06 5.53
C VAL A 162 2.37 -16.86 6.82
N LYS A 163 2.32 -15.63 7.33
CA LYS A 163 1.56 -15.31 8.53
C LYS A 163 0.05 -15.49 8.32
N ILE A 164 -0.53 -14.95 7.25
CA ILE A 164 -1.97 -15.06 6.99
C ILE A 164 -2.36 -16.52 6.78
N TYR A 165 -1.64 -17.23 5.93
CA TYR A 165 -1.88 -18.65 5.67
C TYR A 165 -1.70 -19.47 6.94
N GLY A 166 -0.63 -19.23 7.71
CA GLY A 166 -0.41 -19.90 8.99
C GLY A 166 -1.56 -19.66 9.97
N GLN A 167 -2.10 -18.44 10.04
CA GLN A 167 -3.29 -18.15 10.85
C GLN A 167 -4.53 -18.88 10.35
N TRP A 168 -4.73 -18.98 9.05
CA TRP A 168 -5.86 -19.68 8.45
C TRP A 168 -5.83 -21.19 8.68
N PHE A 169 -4.66 -21.81 8.58
CA PHE A 169 -4.49 -23.24 8.85
C PHE A 169 -4.56 -23.58 10.34
N THR A 170 -4.07 -22.72 11.22
CA THR A 170 -3.92 -23.06 12.66
C THR A 170 -5.11 -22.65 13.52
N LYS A 171 -5.89 -21.62 13.15
CA LYS A 171 -6.93 -21.04 14.03
C LYS A 171 -8.34 -21.68 13.91
N GLY A 172 -8.49 -22.80 13.19
CA GLY A 172 -9.66 -23.68 13.31
C GLY A 172 -10.63 -23.75 12.12
N LYS A 173 -11.55 -24.74 12.17
CA LYS A 173 -12.36 -25.29 11.05
C LYS A 173 -13.36 -24.34 10.35
N LYS A 174 -13.50 -23.08 10.76
CA LYS A 174 -14.38 -22.06 10.10
C LYS A 174 -13.77 -20.67 10.03
N PHE A 175 -12.51 -20.48 10.43
CA PHE A 175 -11.88 -19.16 10.51
C PHE A 175 -11.87 -18.44 9.15
N LEU A 176 -11.50 -19.16 8.10
CA LEU A 176 -11.54 -18.68 6.71
C LEU A 176 -12.91 -18.16 6.31
N SER A 177 -13.99 -18.93 6.51
CA SER A 177 -15.35 -18.51 6.15
C SER A 177 -15.83 -17.28 6.93
N THR A 178 -15.41 -17.12 8.18
CA THR A 178 -15.79 -15.98 9.04
C THR A 178 -14.96 -14.73 8.74
N VAL A 179 -13.68 -14.89 8.43
CA VAL A 179 -12.69 -13.81 8.31
C VAL A 179 -12.42 -13.39 6.87
N ALA A 180 -12.66 -14.27 5.89
CA ALA A 180 -12.47 -13.98 4.47
C ALA A 180 -13.33 -12.79 4.07
N ASN A 181 -12.66 -11.74 3.62
CA ASN A 181 -13.27 -10.49 3.22
C ASN A 181 -12.67 -10.08 1.86
N PRO A 182 -13.33 -9.19 1.10
CA PRO A 182 -12.80 -8.73 -0.17
C PRO A 182 -11.39 -8.11 -0.05
N THR A 183 -10.99 -7.57 1.12
CA THR A 183 -9.65 -7.00 1.31
C THR A 183 -8.55 -8.07 1.32
N SER A 184 -8.90 -9.35 1.50
CA SER A 184 -7.94 -10.47 1.42
C SER A 184 -7.37 -10.64 0.02
N GLN A 185 -8.07 -10.14 -1.01
CA GLN A 185 -7.57 -10.06 -2.39
C GLN A 185 -6.32 -9.18 -2.53
N ILE A 186 -6.01 -8.31 -1.55
CA ILE A 186 -4.78 -7.50 -1.58
C ILE A 186 -3.53 -8.41 -1.48
N SER A 187 -3.58 -9.50 -0.70
CA SER A 187 -2.46 -10.48 -0.64
C SER A 187 -2.26 -11.19 -1.99
N VAL A 188 -3.36 -11.58 -2.65
CA VAL A 188 -3.32 -12.13 -4.01
C VAL A 188 -2.65 -11.14 -4.97
N ILE A 189 -3.09 -9.88 -4.97
CA ILE A 189 -2.52 -8.84 -5.81
C ILE A 189 -1.02 -8.66 -5.50
N GLY A 190 -0.61 -8.75 -4.23
CA GLY A 190 0.80 -8.65 -3.88
C GLY A 190 1.67 -9.74 -4.47
N ASN A 191 1.21 -10.99 -4.45
CA ASN A 191 1.90 -12.09 -5.11
C ASN A 191 1.97 -11.92 -6.63
N LEU A 192 0.87 -11.52 -7.27
CA LEU A 192 0.83 -11.32 -8.72
C LEU A 192 1.68 -10.12 -9.18
N VAL A 193 1.69 -9.02 -8.42
CA VAL A 193 2.58 -7.87 -8.69
C VAL A 193 4.04 -8.24 -8.48
N GLY A 194 4.34 -9.05 -7.45
CA GLY A 194 5.68 -9.61 -7.21
C GLY A 194 6.15 -10.50 -8.37
N ALA A 195 5.26 -11.36 -8.88
CA ALA A 195 5.48 -12.22 -10.03
C ALA A 195 5.74 -11.41 -11.31
N LEU A 196 4.93 -10.39 -11.59
CA LEU A 196 5.10 -9.49 -12.72
C LEU A 196 6.49 -8.81 -12.72
N ALA A 197 6.92 -8.30 -11.55
CA ALA A 197 8.24 -7.72 -11.41
C ALA A 197 9.36 -8.76 -11.58
N ALA A 198 9.20 -9.98 -11.04
CA ALA A 198 10.15 -11.07 -11.21
C ALA A 198 10.29 -11.51 -12.68
N ALA A 199 9.19 -11.55 -13.40
CA ALA A 199 9.16 -11.89 -14.82
C ALA A 199 9.86 -10.81 -15.65
N SER A 200 9.61 -9.52 -15.37
CA SER A 200 10.27 -8.38 -16.01
C SER A 200 11.80 -8.39 -15.82
N MET A 201 12.27 -8.97 -14.72
CA MET A 201 13.69 -9.15 -14.38
C MET A 201 14.34 -10.37 -15.07
N GLY A 202 13.57 -11.23 -15.72
CA GLY A 202 14.01 -12.49 -16.33
C GLY A 202 14.04 -13.69 -15.37
N TRP A 203 13.52 -13.56 -14.15
CA TRP A 203 13.51 -14.65 -13.16
C TRP A 203 12.24 -15.48 -13.27
N LYS A 204 12.20 -16.33 -14.30
CA LYS A 204 11.00 -17.11 -14.66
C LYS A 204 10.52 -18.03 -13.54
N GLU A 205 11.43 -18.75 -12.87
CA GLU A 205 11.06 -19.68 -11.79
C GLU A 205 10.41 -18.97 -10.60
N SER A 206 11.01 -17.87 -10.14
CA SER A 206 10.47 -17.05 -9.05
C SER A 206 9.12 -16.43 -9.44
N ALA A 207 8.99 -15.99 -10.70
CA ALA A 207 7.75 -15.43 -11.21
C ALA A 207 6.63 -16.47 -11.25
N VAL A 208 6.90 -17.68 -11.77
CA VAL A 208 5.92 -18.79 -11.80
C VAL A 208 5.53 -19.19 -10.38
N CYS A 209 6.49 -19.28 -9.44
CA CYS A 209 6.22 -19.62 -8.04
C CYS A 209 5.25 -18.63 -7.39
N LEU A 210 5.55 -17.32 -7.45
CA LEU A 210 4.69 -16.27 -6.90
C LEU A 210 3.34 -16.19 -7.61
N PHE A 211 3.32 -16.39 -8.93
CA PHE A 211 2.10 -16.42 -9.73
C PHE A 211 1.19 -17.58 -9.32
N SER A 212 1.72 -18.79 -9.23
CA SER A 212 0.99 -19.98 -8.79
C SER A 212 0.44 -19.80 -7.37
N LEU A 213 1.25 -19.28 -6.44
CA LEU A 213 0.81 -18.98 -5.07
C LEU A 213 -0.37 -17.99 -5.08
N GLY A 214 -0.25 -16.90 -5.84
CA GLY A 214 -1.30 -15.90 -6.00
C GLY A 214 -2.59 -16.48 -6.60
N MET A 215 -2.49 -17.32 -7.64
CA MET A 215 -3.65 -17.90 -8.32
C MET A 215 -4.38 -18.96 -7.50
N VAL A 216 -3.65 -19.82 -6.79
CA VAL A 216 -4.26 -20.77 -5.84
C VAL A 216 -5.01 -20.01 -4.75
N HIS A 217 -4.37 -18.98 -4.18
CA HIS A 217 -4.99 -18.14 -3.17
C HIS A 217 -6.23 -17.40 -3.73
N TYR A 218 -6.14 -16.86 -4.95
CA TYR A 218 -7.26 -16.23 -5.64
C TYR A 218 -8.48 -17.15 -5.75
N LEU A 219 -8.27 -18.39 -6.19
CA LEU A 219 -9.35 -19.37 -6.38
C LEU A 219 -10.02 -19.72 -5.05
N VAL A 220 -9.23 -19.97 -4.00
CA VAL A 220 -9.76 -20.25 -2.65
C VAL A 220 -10.59 -19.06 -2.13
N LEU A 221 -10.10 -17.83 -2.27
CA LEU A 221 -10.83 -16.63 -1.85
C LEU A 221 -12.09 -16.41 -2.68
N LEU A 222 -12.03 -16.63 -4.00
CA LEU A 222 -13.17 -16.48 -4.90
C LEU A 222 -14.32 -17.40 -4.48
N VAL A 223 -14.02 -18.70 -4.31
CA VAL A 223 -15.00 -19.70 -3.88
C VAL A 223 -15.56 -19.35 -2.50
N THR A 224 -14.69 -19.04 -1.53
CA THR A 224 -15.10 -18.72 -0.15
C THR A 224 -15.99 -17.48 -0.09
N LEU A 225 -15.62 -16.41 -0.80
CA LEU A 225 -16.40 -15.18 -0.82
C LEU A 225 -17.72 -15.37 -1.55
N TYR A 226 -17.74 -16.10 -2.68
CA TYR A 226 -18.96 -16.40 -3.42
C TYR A 226 -19.97 -17.18 -2.55
N GLN A 227 -19.52 -18.22 -1.85
CA GLN A 227 -20.35 -18.98 -0.91
C GLN A 227 -20.86 -18.11 0.24
N ARG A 228 -20.02 -17.21 0.76
CA ARG A 228 -20.41 -16.27 1.82
C ARG A 228 -21.48 -15.27 1.35
N PHE A 229 -21.42 -14.80 0.09
CA PHE A 229 -22.45 -13.91 -0.46
C PHE A 229 -23.81 -14.57 -0.64
N SER A 230 -23.83 -15.87 -0.90
CA SER A 230 -25.07 -16.64 -1.02
C SER A 230 -25.73 -16.97 0.33
N GLY A 231 -25.01 -16.81 1.45
CA GLY A 231 -25.52 -17.03 2.81
C GLY A 231 -26.10 -15.77 3.47
N SER A 232 -26.77 -15.93 4.62
CA SER A 232 -27.41 -14.80 5.36
C SER A 232 -26.43 -13.75 5.91
N ASP A 233 -25.12 -14.03 5.96
CA ASP A 233 -24.09 -13.12 6.49
C ASP A 233 -23.64 -12.10 5.44
N ARG A 234 -24.52 -11.11 5.18
CA ARG A 234 -24.22 -10.02 4.25
C ARG A 234 -23.03 -9.19 4.74
N ILE A 235 -22.03 -9.04 3.86
CA ILE A 235 -20.86 -8.19 4.13
C ILE A 235 -21.31 -6.73 4.41
N PRO A 236 -20.75 -6.06 5.42
CA PRO A 236 -21.10 -4.67 5.75
C PRO A 236 -21.02 -3.74 4.53
N ALA A 237 -22.00 -2.84 4.39
CA ALA A 237 -22.08 -1.93 3.24
C ALA A 237 -20.82 -1.06 3.05
N MET A 238 -20.05 -0.80 4.11
CA MET A 238 -18.77 -0.06 4.03
C MET A 238 -17.68 -0.77 3.22
N LEU A 239 -17.77 -2.08 3.01
CA LEU A 239 -16.80 -2.84 2.20
C LEU A 239 -17.19 -2.92 0.72
N ARG A 240 -18.32 -2.31 0.32
CA ARG A 240 -18.80 -2.33 -1.07
C ARG A 240 -17.78 -1.77 -2.08
N PRO A 241 -17.00 -0.70 -1.78
CA PRO A 241 -15.95 -0.24 -2.69
C PRO A 241 -14.77 -1.23 -2.86
N VAL A 242 -14.65 -2.25 -2.00
CA VAL A 242 -13.55 -3.23 -2.06
C VAL A 242 -13.84 -4.33 -3.07
N PHE A 243 -15.09 -4.47 -3.54
CA PHE A 243 -15.44 -5.42 -4.60
C PHE A 243 -14.68 -5.19 -5.90
N PHE A 244 -14.19 -3.97 -6.17
CA PHE A 244 -13.33 -3.71 -7.32
C PHE A 244 -12.04 -4.55 -7.34
N LEU A 245 -11.61 -5.09 -6.19
CA LEU A 245 -10.46 -6.01 -6.14
C LEU A 245 -10.70 -7.32 -6.91
N PHE A 246 -11.96 -7.74 -7.10
CA PHE A 246 -12.28 -8.89 -7.94
C PHE A 246 -11.96 -8.68 -9.42
N PHE A 247 -11.93 -7.42 -9.89
CA PHE A 247 -11.45 -7.08 -11.22
C PHE A 247 -9.94 -6.85 -11.23
N ALA A 248 -9.39 -6.28 -10.15
CA ALA A 248 -7.97 -5.98 -10.06
C ALA A 248 -7.08 -7.25 -10.09
N ALA A 249 -7.42 -8.27 -9.30
CA ALA A 249 -6.63 -9.52 -9.24
C ALA A 249 -6.47 -10.22 -10.61
N PRO A 250 -7.55 -10.53 -11.37
CA PRO A 250 -7.40 -11.15 -12.69
C PRO A 250 -6.69 -10.23 -13.70
N SER A 251 -6.85 -8.91 -13.60
CA SER A 251 -6.14 -7.96 -14.48
C SER A 251 -4.62 -8.03 -14.28
N VAL A 252 -4.17 -8.04 -13.03
CA VAL A 252 -2.74 -8.19 -12.71
C VAL A 252 -2.24 -9.59 -13.06
N ALA A 253 -3.06 -10.64 -12.86
CA ALA A 253 -2.71 -12.00 -13.27
C ALA A 253 -2.43 -12.08 -14.78
N SER A 254 -3.29 -11.47 -15.62
CA SER A 254 -3.06 -11.44 -17.07
C SER A 254 -1.74 -10.76 -17.44
N LEU A 255 -1.43 -9.60 -16.83
CA LEU A 255 -0.16 -8.91 -17.05
C LEU A 255 1.04 -9.75 -16.60
N ALA A 256 0.94 -10.38 -15.43
CA ALA A 256 2.00 -11.23 -14.91
C ALA A 256 2.23 -12.43 -15.83
N TRP A 257 1.16 -13.06 -16.32
CA TRP A 257 1.25 -14.18 -17.23
C TRP A 257 1.88 -13.80 -18.57
N GLU A 258 1.44 -12.68 -19.18
CA GLU A 258 2.03 -12.12 -20.39
C GLU A 258 3.54 -11.87 -20.22
N SER A 259 3.97 -11.38 -19.06
CA SER A 259 5.40 -11.16 -18.81
C SER A 259 6.19 -12.45 -18.57
N ILE A 260 5.55 -13.55 -18.15
CA ILE A 260 6.19 -14.85 -17.87
C ILE A 260 6.39 -15.68 -19.15
N THR A 261 5.43 -15.58 -20.08
CA THR A 261 5.41 -16.32 -21.35
C THR A 261 6.19 -15.61 -22.43
#